data_AF-A0A816MVR4-F1
#
_entry.id   AF-A0A816MVR4-F1
#
_cell.length_a   1.000
_cell.length_b   1.000
_cell.length_c   1.000
_cell.angle_alpha   90.00
_cell.angle_beta   90.00
_cell.angle_gamma   90.00
#
_symmetry.space_group_name_H-M   'P 1'
#
loop_
_entity.id
_entity.type
_entity.pdbx_description
1 polymer ?
#
loop_
_entity_poly.entity_id
_entity_poly.type
_entity_poly.pdbx_seq_one_letter_code
_entity_poly.pdbx_strand_id
1 'polypeptide(L)'
;MFNLVELDLRLVMFDEKRFIDGYDLKYNIINHLLRLNKFVFNISSHLPLNDQISLSSNEDCQLSFKDVQDNKVISYVDYFSDCKRGQCHIYSYPYQGKRYQSITNNFSYGLFESVREVSLFDERPLEHEFFVKIAKSFSFIEKLTVYNKKSTEE
;
A
#
# COMPACT_ATOMS: atom_id res chain seq x y z
N MET A 1 6.66 -8.21 -29.28
CA MET A 1 7.46 -8.30 -28.05
C MET A 1 7.38 -6.95 -27.34
N PHE A 2 6.87 -6.91 -26.12
CA PHE A 2 6.81 -5.67 -25.35
C PHE A 2 8.18 -5.37 -24.74
N ASN A 3 8.72 -4.18 -25.00
CA ASN A 3 10.03 -3.72 -24.51
C ASN A 3 9.88 -2.91 -23.21
N LEU A 4 9.09 -3.40 -22.25
CA LEU A 4 8.91 -2.71 -20.98
C LEU A 4 10.17 -2.90 -20.12
N VAL A 5 10.92 -1.82 -19.90
CA VAL A 5 12.18 -1.82 -19.14
C VAL A 5 12.00 -1.28 -17.73
N GLU A 6 11.02 -0.39 -17.54
CA GLU A 6 10.68 0.19 -16.24
C GLU A 6 9.17 0.12 -16.01
N LEU A 7 8.75 -0.23 -14.79
CA LEU A 7 7.36 -0.26 -14.39
C LEU A 7 7.22 0.27 -12.96
N ASP A 8 6.41 1.31 -12.81
CA ASP A 8 5.83 1.76 -11.53
C ASP A 8 4.43 1.17 -11.44
N LEU A 9 4.31 0.07 -10.70
CA LEU A 9 3.06 -0.65 -10.55
C LEU A 9 2.30 -0.13 -9.33
N ARG A 10 1.05 0.23 -9.57
CA ARG A 10 0.12 0.57 -8.52
C ARG A 10 -1.08 -0.36 -8.57
N LEU A 11 -1.30 -1.11 -7.49
CA LEU A 11 -2.45 -1.99 -7.36
C LEU A 11 -3.24 -1.60 -6.13
N VAL A 12 -4.54 -1.40 -6.31
CA VAL A 12 -5.47 -1.16 -5.20
C VAL A 12 -6.58 -2.19 -5.34
N MET A 13 -6.65 -3.10 -4.37
CA MET A 13 -7.59 -4.19 -4.35
C MET A 13 -8.66 -3.90 -3.32
N PHE A 14 -9.89 -3.77 -3.80
CA PHE A 14 -11.09 -3.61 -2.97
C PHE A 14 -11.87 -4.92 -2.82
N ASP A 15 -11.52 -5.94 -3.62
CA ASP A 15 -12.12 -7.27 -3.49
C ASP A 15 -11.44 -8.01 -2.35
N GLU A 16 -12.19 -8.20 -1.27
CA GLU A 16 -11.82 -8.87 -0.02
C GLU A 16 -11.38 -10.33 -0.20
N LYS A 17 -11.55 -10.91 -1.39
CA LYS A 17 -11.25 -12.33 -1.65
C LYS A 17 -9.84 -12.61 -2.11
N ARG A 18 -9.04 -11.59 -2.45
CA ARG A 18 -7.70 -11.79 -3.02
C ARG A 18 -6.68 -10.86 -2.39
N PHE A 19 -5.69 -11.47 -1.74
CA PHE A 19 -4.46 -10.82 -1.30
C PHE A 19 -3.39 -11.10 -2.36
N ILE A 20 -2.72 -10.07 -2.89
CA ILE A 20 -1.53 -10.27 -3.72
C ILE A 20 -0.32 -10.29 -2.80
N ASP A 21 0.27 -11.47 -2.67
CA ASP A 21 1.55 -11.64 -1.99
C ASP A 21 2.72 -11.49 -2.98
N GLY A 22 3.95 -11.62 -2.47
CA GLY A 22 5.13 -11.53 -3.33
C GLY A 22 5.26 -12.70 -4.31
N TYR A 23 4.66 -13.86 -4.02
CA TYR A 23 4.62 -14.99 -4.94
C TYR A 23 3.77 -14.63 -6.16
N ASP A 24 2.54 -14.15 -5.94
CA ASP A 24 1.65 -13.73 -7.01
C ASP A 24 2.26 -12.63 -7.86
N LEU A 25 2.89 -11.62 -7.23
CA LEU A 25 3.56 -10.54 -7.94
C LEU A 25 4.70 -11.06 -8.82
N LYS A 26 5.52 -11.97 -8.29
CA LYS A 26 6.65 -12.53 -9.02
C LYS A 26 6.21 -13.40 -10.20
N TYR A 27 5.34 -14.38 -9.93
CA TYR A 27 4.97 -15.38 -10.92
C TYR A 27 4.03 -14.84 -11.99
N ASN A 28 3.04 -14.03 -11.60
CA ASN A 28 1.99 -13.59 -12.53
C ASN A 28 2.33 -12.28 -13.24
N ILE A 29 3.29 -11.50 -12.74
CA ILE A 29 3.65 -10.20 -13.34
C ILE A 29 5.13 -10.18 -13.75
N ILE A 30 6.05 -10.28 -12.79
CA ILE A 30 7.48 -10.02 -13.05
C ILE A 30 8.08 -11.04 -14.02
N ASN A 31 7.81 -12.34 -13.84
CA ASN A 31 8.38 -13.40 -14.68
C ASN A 31 7.95 -13.32 -16.15
N HIS A 32 6.85 -12.63 -16.45
CA HIS A 32 6.38 -12.41 -17.82
C HIS A 32 6.99 -11.15 -18.47
N LEU A 33 7.67 -10.30 -17.69
CA LEU A 33 8.29 -9.05 -18.13
C LEU A 33 9.82 -9.20 -18.18
N LEU A 34 10.30 -10.06 -19.08
CA LEU A 34 11.71 -10.49 -19.16
C LEU A 34 12.75 -9.36 -19.37
N ARG A 35 12.33 -8.16 -19.79
CA ARG A 35 13.21 -7.00 -20.00
C ARG A 35 13.09 -5.95 -18.90
N LEU A 36 12.31 -6.22 -17.86
CA LEU A 36 12.04 -5.30 -16.77
C LEU A 36 13.28 -5.21 -15.86
N ASN A 37 13.99 -4.10 -15.96
CA ASN A 37 15.18 -3.84 -15.16
C ASN A 37 14.83 -3.04 -13.90
N LYS A 38 13.84 -2.15 -13.98
CA LYS A 38 13.38 -1.35 -12.85
C LYS A 38 11.93 -1.65 -12.54
N PHE A 39 11.66 -2.07 -11.32
CA PHE A 39 10.31 -2.35 -10.86
C PHE A 39 10.12 -1.69 -9.49
N VAL A 40 9.13 -0.82 -9.42
CA VAL A 40 8.70 -0.19 -8.17
C VAL A 40 7.23 -0.52 -8.03
N PHE A 41 6.78 -0.80 -6.82
CA PHE A 41 5.38 -1.12 -6.60
C PHE A 41 4.81 -0.48 -5.34
N ASN A 42 3.51 -0.26 -5.38
CA ASN A 42 2.67 0.15 -4.26
C ASN A 42 1.34 -0.60 -4.37
N ILE A 43 1.14 -1.53 -3.44
CA ILE A 43 0.02 -2.46 -3.40
C ILE A 43 -0.76 -2.20 -2.12
N SER A 44 -2.05 -1.92 -2.28
CA SER A 44 -2.98 -1.82 -1.16
C SER A 44 -4.07 -2.87 -1.33
N SER A 45 -4.29 -3.66 -0.28
CA SER A 45 -5.29 -4.72 -0.25
C SER A 45 -6.15 -4.60 1.00
N HIS A 46 -7.43 -4.99 0.88
CA HIS A 46 -8.37 -5.06 2.00
C HIS A 46 -8.66 -6.53 2.31
N LEU A 47 -8.72 -6.86 3.58
CA LEU A 47 -8.92 -8.22 4.08
C LEU A 47 -10.16 -8.24 4.97
N PRO A 48 -11.11 -9.17 4.79
CA PRO A 48 -12.23 -9.34 5.70
C PRO A 48 -11.74 -9.99 7.00
N LEU A 49 -12.09 -9.39 8.15
CA LEU A 49 -11.71 -9.94 9.45
C LEU A 49 -12.45 -11.25 9.79
N ASN A 50 -13.60 -11.50 9.15
CA ASN A 50 -14.43 -12.68 9.44
C ASN A 50 -13.81 -14.01 8.98
N ASP A 51 -12.84 -13.98 8.06
CA ASP A 51 -12.26 -15.18 7.42
C ASP A 51 -10.83 -15.50 7.89
N GLN A 52 -10.25 -14.75 8.84
CA GLN A 52 -8.86 -14.94 9.28
C GLN A 52 -8.72 -15.32 10.76
N ILE A 53 -8.00 -16.42 11.02
CA ILE A 53 -7.65 -16.92 12.37
C ILE A 53 -6.49 -16.11 12.99
N SER A 54 -5.66 -15.49 12.16
CA SER A 54 -4.61 -14.56 12.56
C SER A 54 -4.36 -13.57 11.44
N LEU A 55 -4.33 -12.29 11.78
CA LEU A 55 -3.97 -11.25 10.82
C LEU A 55 -2.47 -11.34 10.55
N SER A 56 -2.07 -11.29 9.27
CA SER A 56 -0.65 -11.31 8.91
C SER A 56 0.05 -10.10 9.51
N SER A 57 1.15 -10.34 10.22
CA SER A 57 1.98 -9.25 10.74
C SER A 57 2.66 -8.51 9.59
N ASN A 58 3.21 -7.31 9.87
CA ASN A 58 4.02 -6.60 8.89
C ASN A 58 5.19 -7.48 8.41
N GLU A 59 5.78 -8.23 9.33
CA GLU A 59 6.85 -9.18 9.10
C GLU A 59 6.43 -10.29 8.13
N ASP A 60 5.27 -10.92 8.35
CA ASP A 60 4.74 -11.95 7.45
C ASP A 60 4.50 -11.40 6.05
N CYS A 61 3.90 -10.21 5.96
CA CYS A 61 3.69 -9.54 4.69
C CYS A 61 5.01 -9.27 3.98
N GLN A 62 6.03 -8.72 4.65
CA GLN A 62 7.34 -8.45 4.05
C GLN A 62 8.07 -9.73 3.64
N LEU A 63 7.99 -10.79 4.46
CA LEU A 63 8.60 -12.09 4.18
C LEU A 63 8.06 -12.71 2.88
N SER A 64 6.78 -12.50 2.56
CA SER A 64 6.20 -12.99 1.29
C SER A 64 6.84 -12.35 0.05
N PHE A 65 7.46 -11.17 0.18
CA PHE A 65 8.14 -10.44 -0.90
C PHE A 65 9.67 -10.58 -0.87
N LYS A 66 10.23 -11.43 -0.01
CA LYS A 66 11.70 -11.60 0.11
C LYS A 66 12.40 -11.94 -1.21
N ASP A 67 11.66 -12.58 -2.13
CA ASP A 67 12.17 -13.04 -3.43
C ASP A 67 11.83 -12.06 -4.58
N VAL A 68 11.27 -10.90 -4.25
CA VAL A 68 10.85 -9.83 -5.17
C VAL A 68 11.87 -8.70 -5.13
N GLN A 69 12.92 -8.81 -5.95
CA GLN A 69 14.01 -7.84 -6.13
C GLN A 69 14.86 -7.50 -4.88
N ASP A 70 15.98 -6.81 -5.10
CA ASP A 70 16.93 -6.38 -4.07
C ASP A 70 16.44 -5.17 -3.25
N ASN A 71 15.28 -4.60 -3.58
CA ASN A 71 14.74 -3.45 -2.88
C ASN A 71 14.14 -3.88 -1.54
N LYS A 72 14.39 -3.07 -0.50
CA LYS A 72 13.72 -3.27 0.79
C LYS A 72 12.22 -3.13 0.60
N VAL A 73 11.45 -4.13 1.01
CA VAL A 73 9.98 -4.05 1.03
C VAL A 73 9.53 -3.57 2.41
N ILE A 74 8.58 -2.64 2.44
CA ILE A 74 7.95 -2.15 3.65
C ILE A 74 6.47 -2.47 3.58
N SER A 75 5.91 -2.88 4.71
CA SER A 75 4.48 -3.12 4.87
C SER A 75 3.92 -2.34 6.05
N TYR A 76 2.64 -1.98 5.93
CA TYR A 76 1.81 -1.47 6.99
C TYR A 76 0.48 -2.21 6.96
N VAL A 77 0.23 -2.98 8.01
CA VAL A 77 -1.05 -3.62 8.25
C VAL A 77 -1.81 -2.81 9.26
N ASP A 78 -3.05 -2.49 8.91
CA ASP A 78 -3.99 -1.74 9.72
C ASP A 78 -5.30 -2.49 9.88
N TYR A 79 -6.01 -2.22 10.97
CA TYR A 79 -7.26 -2.89 11.32
C TYR A 79 -8.33 -1.90 11.72
N PHE A 80 -9.48 -2.12 11.11
CA PHE A 80 -10.63 -1.24 11.17
C PHE A 80 -11.74 -1.98 11.91
N SER A 81 -11.82 -1.75 13.23
CA SER A 81 -12.77 -2.43 14.12
C SER A 81 -14.21 -2.22 13.67
N ASP A 82 -14.53 -1.01 13.23
CA ASP A 82 -15.91 -0.56 13.00
C ASP A 82 -16.51 -1.18 11.74
N CYS A 83 -15.68 -1.52 10.75
CA CYS A 83 -16.10 -2.16 9.51
C CYS A 83 -15.59 -3.59 9.34
N LYS A 84 -15.00 -4.18 10.39
CA LYS A 84 -14.44 -5.55 10.38
C LYS A 84 -13.55 -5.82 9.16
N ARG A 85 -12.71 -4.85 8.82
CA ARG A 85 -11.75 -4.95 7.71
C ARG A 85 -10.34 -4.73 8.21
N GLY A 86 -9.40 -5.49 7.66
CA GLY A 86 -7.98 -5.15 7.67
C GLY A 86 -7.60 -4.46 6.37
N GLN A 87 -6.57 -3.65 6.40
CA GLN A 87 -5.88 -3.18 5.22
C GLN A 87 -4.42 -3.57 5.32
N CYS A 88 -3.87 -4.10 4.24
CA CYS A 88 -2.43 -4.28 4.11
C CYS A 88 -1.91 -3.43 2.97
N HIS A 89 -0.98 -2.54 3.30
CA HIS A 89 -0.24 -1.73 2.35
C HIS A 89 1.19 -2.25 2.26
N ILE A 90 1.65 -2.59 1.06
CA ILE A 90 3.01 -3.04 0.79
C ILE A 90 3.61 -2.22 -0.35
N TYR A 91 4.87 -1.79 -0.21
CA TYR A 91 5.57 -1.06 -1.26
C TYR A 91 7.09 -1.31 -1.23
N SER A 92 7.72 -1.13 -2.39
CA SER A 92 9.18 -1.14 -2.53
C SER A 92 9.78 0.18 -2.04
N TYR A 93 10.87 0.10 -1.26
CA TYR A 93 11.62 1.24 -0.75
C TYR A 93 12.97 1.43 -1.49
N PRO A 94 13.33 2.68 -1.85
CA PRO A 94 12.54 3.90 -1.73
C PRO A 94 11.36 3.94 -2.71
N TYR A 95 10.20 4.42 -2.26
CA TYR A 95 9.05 4.60 -3.15
C TYR A 95 9.25 5.86 -3.99
N GLN A 96 9.35 5.69 -5.31
CA GLN A 96 9.60 6.78 -6.26
C GLN A 96 8.32 7.29 -6.97
N GLY A 97 7.16 6.69 -6.67
CA GLY A 97 5.91 7.07 -7.31
C GLY A 97 5.40 8.43 -6.81
N LYS A 98 4.66 9.12 -7.68
CA LYS A 98 4.09 10.45 -7.37
C LYS A 98 2.84 10.41 -6.48
N ARG A 99 2.21 9.24 -6.31
CA ARG A 99 0.87 9.11 -5.70
C ARG A 99 0.82 8.11 -4.54
N TYR A 100 0.76 8.64 -3.33
CA TYR A 100 0.55 8.02 -2.04
C TYR A 100 -0.92 7.62 -1.74
N GLN A 101 -1.56 6.59 -2.32
CA GLN A 101 -3.00 6.36 -2.02
C GLN A 101 -3.28 5.46 -0.81
N SER A 102 -4.49 5.64 -0.29
CA SER A 102 -5.13 4.84 0.75
C SER A 102 -4.29 4.65 2.01
N ILE A 103 -3.61 5.70 2.48
CA ILE A 103 -3.11 5.72 3.86
C ILE A 103 -4.29 5.82 4.83
N THR A 104 -4.03 5.46 6.07
CA THR A 104 -4.99 5.49 7.18
C THR A 104 -4.49 6.40 8.29
N ASN A 105 -5.33 6.62 9.30
CA ASN A 105 -4.96 7.32 10.53
C ASN A 105 -3.86 6.59 11.35
N ASN A 106 -3.51 5.34 11.02
CA ASN A 106 -2.44 4.58 11.70
C ASN A 106 -1.13 4.54 10.93
N PHE A 107 -1.04 5.23 9.78
CA PHE A 107 0.19 5.41 9.02
C PHE A 107 1.38 5.72 9.95
N SER A 108 2.40 4.87 9.97
CA SER A 108 3.38 4.83 11.06
C SER A 108 4.55 5.81 10.91
N TYR A 109 4.62 6.57 9.79
CA TYR A 109 5.69 7.50 9.36
C TYR A 109 6.67 6.88 8.35
N GLY A 110 7.17 7.70 7.44
CA GLY A 110 8.27 7.39 6.50
C GLY A 110 8.79 8.66 5.82
N LEU A 111 9.75 8.54 4.92
CA LEU A 111 10.22 9.67 4.08
C LEU A 111 9.95 9.36 2.61
N PHE A 112 9.14 10.21 1.96
CA PHE A 112 8.63 10.00 0.61
C PHE A 112 8.82 11.24 -0.26
N GLU A 113 10.08 11.51 -0.64
CA GLU A 113 10.46 12.73 -1.37
C GLU A 113 9.87 12.83 -2.79
N SER A 114 9.49 11.71 -3.40
CA SER A 114 8.94 11.68 -4.76
C SER A 114 7.41 11.83 -4.80
N VAL A 115 6.73 11.67 -3.67
CA VAL A 115 5.27 11.73 -3.60
C VAL A 115 4.80 13.19 -3.69
N ARG A 116 3.74 13.42 -4.47
CA ARG A 116 3.09 14.71 -4.70
C ARG A 116 1.62 14.70 -4.34
N GLU A 117 0.96 13.55 -4.51
CA GLU A 117 -0.45 13.40 -4.17
C GLU A 117 -0.60 12.31 -3.12
N VAL A 118 -1.30 12.57 -2.03
CA VAL A 118 -1.66 11.57 -1.01
C VAL A 118 -3.16 11.46 -0.92
N SER A 119 -3.68 10.25 -0.76
CA SER A 119 -5.08 10.04 -0.39
C SER A 119 -5.20 9.29 0.92
N LEU A 120 -6.10 9.73 1.78
CA LEU A 120 -6.36 9.22 3.11
C LEU A 120 -7.78 8.68 3.20
N PHE A 121 -7.92 7.48 3.76
CA PHE A 121 -9.20 7.01 4.28
C PHE A 121 -9.37 7.51 5.71
N ASP A 122 -10.42 8.28 5.95
CA ASP A 122 -10.74 8.86 7.24
C ASP A 122 -11.66 7.93 8.04
N GLU A 123 -11.11 7.30 9.07
CA GLU A 123 -11.83 6.37 9.93
C GLU A 123 -12.11 6.90 11.33
N ARG A 124 -11.18 7.69 11.84
CA ARG A 124 -11.30 8.39 13.12
C ARG A 124 -11.04 9.86 12.90
N PRO A 125 -11.60 10.75 13.75
CA PRO A 125 -11.39 12.19 13.62
C PRO A 125 -9.93 12.54 13.37
N LEU A 126 -9.69 13.36 12.35
CA LEU A 126 -8.34 13.79 11.99
C LEU A 126 -7.80 14.78 13.01
N GLU A 127 -6.80 14.35 13.77
CA GLU A 127 -6.10 15.18 14.74
C GLU A 127 -4.97 15.98 14.08
N HIS A 128 -4.61 17.13 14.66
CA HIS A 128 -3.59 18.01 14.09
C HIS A 128 -2.20 17.33 13.98
N GLU A 129 -1.89 16.44 14.92
CA GLU A 129 -0.67 15.63 14.97
C GLU A 129 -0.54 14.74 13.73
N PHE A 130 -1.65 14.25 13.19
CA PHE A 130 -1.66 13.47 11.97
C PHE A 130 -1.20 14.32 10.78
N PHE A 131 -1.68 15.55 10.64
CA PHE A 131 -1.24 16.44 9.56
C PHE A 131 0.23 16.85 9.69
N VAL A 132 0.74 17.02 10.92
CA VAL A 132 2.18 17.21 11.17
C VAL A 132 2.98 15.99 10.70
N LYS A 133 2.46 14.78 10.95
CA LYS A 133 3.07 13.53 10.49
C LYS A 133 3.10 13.46 8.96
N ILE A 134 2.01 13.80 8.30
CA ILE A 134 1.93 13.86 6.83
C ILE A 134 2.91 14.88 6.26
N ALA A 135 2.97 16.10 6.80
CA ALA A 135 3.88 17.13 6.31
C ALA A 135 5.35 16.71 6.41
N LYS A 136 5.72 16.00 7.49
CA LYS A 136 7.08 15.49 7.69
C LYS A 136 7.40 14.28 6.80
N SER A 137 6.42 13.43 6.52
CA SER A 137 6.62 12.25 5.67
C SER A 137 6.60 12.54 4.18
N PHE A 138 5.85 13.56 3.76
CA PHE A 138 5.62 13.92 2.37
C PHE A 138 6.00 15.38 2.13
N SER A 139 7.30 15.68 2.21
CA SER A 139 7.85 17.06 2.18
C SER A 139 7.46 17.90 0.96
N PHE A 140 7.04 17.26 -0.13
CA PHE A 140 6.70 17.91 -1.40
C PHE A 140 5.24 17.63 -1.81
N ILE A 141 4.36 17.32 -0.86
CA ILE A 141 2.94 17.09 -1.16
C ILE A 141 2.28 18.35 -1.75
N GLU A 142 1.63 18.19 -2.90
CA GLU A 142 0.86 19.22 -3.61
C GLU A 142 -0.65 19.03 -3.41
N LYS A 143 -1.08 17.78 -3.21
CA LYS A 143 -2.49 17.42 -3.05
C LYS A 143 -2.68 16.39 -1.95
N LEU A 144 -3.51 16.72 -0.97
CA LEU A 144 -4.05 15.77 0.01
C LEU A 144 -5.54 15.57 -0.25
N THR A 145 -5.95 14.33 -0.50
CA THR A 145 -7.37 13.96 -0.68
C THR A 145 -7.82 13.14 0.52
N VAL A 146 -8.84 13.58 1.23
CA VAL A 146 -9.45 12.82 2.32
C VAL A 146 -10.78 12.26 1.83
N TYR A 147 -11.03 10.98 2.06
CA TYR A 147 -12.32 10.38 1.77
C TYR A 147 -12.79 9.53 2.95
N ASN A 148 -14.08 9.68 3.25
CA ASN A 148 -14.80 8.89 4.22
C ASN A 148 -15.98 8.28 3.45
N LYS A 149 -15.86 7.01 3.08
CA LYS A 149 -16.98 6.27 2.46
C LYS A 149 -17.64 5.46 3.56
N LYS A 150 -18.87 5.83 3.94
CA LYS A 150 -19.75 4.94 4.69
C LYS A 150 -19.88 3.62 3.93
N SER A 151 -19.76 2.50 4.62
CA SER A 151 -20.22 1.22 4.09
C SER A 151 -21.69 1.40 3.70
N THR A 152 -21.96 1.25 2.40
CA THR A 152 -23.33 1.01 1.94
C THR A 152 -23.55 -0.47 2.20
N GLU A 153 -23.86 -0.80 3.45
CA GLU A 153 -24.53 -2.06 3.76
C GLU A 153 -26.00 -1.87 3.37
N GLU A 154 -26.34 -2.37 2.18
CA GLU A 154 -27.71 -2.79 1.83
C GLU A 154 -27.85 -4.30 2.09
#